data_AF-A0A653JQ38-F1
#
_entry.id   AF-A0A653JQ38-F1
#
_cell.length_a   1.000
_cell.length_b   1.000
_cell.length_c   1.000
_cell.angle_alpha   90.00
_cell.angle_beta   90.00
_cell.angle_gamma   90.00
#
_symmetry.space_group_name_H-M   'P 1'
#
loop_
_entity.id
_entity.type
_entity.pdbx_description
1 polymer ?
#
loop_
_entity_poly.entity_id
_entity_poly.type
_entity_poly.pdbx_seq_one_letter_code
_entity_poly.pdbx_strand_id
1 'polypeptide(L)'
;MDRRNFLAAGAAGAAGAAAMMLPSGGALAKHKKDRNSDGVERDLKGDYLDLTTPRGNREAQARFLANIDMKSTKYGWFKGIVHGVRPGEAIRDLVGFTGFSCARLLPNDEGADPGYKKVLREIGFYTDLETGEILEEWTNPYLNETVRVVPIANDPFNHTITDYLYMPPSYGGLNTDMPPKIPLIKDWERRDNDLILAERINLFYPAALQPDKWPREATASGFNQVTEQFLYQFNWDEMQNPELTGLPARGTWTRTTPWLPWMLMGPSEGHCMYSCFFGSENTIDYADQKALEYAAKHYPKFLEAPEIWEEPSLSSLEWYAREQNPAPLPADGKIPFAPLPKPSFKR
;
A
#
# COMPACT_ATOMS: atom_id res chain seq x y z
N MET A 1 -24.36 -20.77 -11.95
CA MET A 1 -24.05 -19.50 -12.65
C MET A 1 -24.38 -18.36 -11.71
N ASP A 2 -23.42 -17.93 -10.88
CA ASP A 2 -23.61 -16.76 -10.03
C ASP A 2 -22.35 -15.89 -10.14
N ARG A 3 -22.49 -14.74 -10.80
CA ARG A 3 -21.43 -13.78 -11.16
C ARG A 3 -21.44 -12.64 -10.17
N ARG A 4 -20.69 -12.70 -9.08
CA ARG A 4 -20.30 -11.51 -8.27
C ARG A 4 -19.02 -11.84 -7.53
N ASN A 5 -17.97 -11.06 -7.73
CA ASN A 5 -16.83 -10.81 -6.82
C ASN A 5 -15.73 -10.08 -7.60
N PHE A 6 -15.62 -8.75 -7.52
CA PHE A 6 -14.43 -8.01 -7.93
C PHE A 6 -14.32 -6.70 -7.13
N LEU A 7 -13.14 -6.48 -6.54
CA LEU A 7 -12.73 -5.24 -5.88
C LEU A 7 -11.56 -4.66 -6.68
N ALA A 8 -11.61 -3.36 -6.95
CA ALA A 8 -10.43 -2.55 -7.24
C ALA A 8 -10.37 -1.51 -6.14
N ALA A 9 -9.34 -1.57 -5.30
CA ALA A 9 -9.08 -0.52 -4.33
C ALA A 9 -8.08 0.49 -4.91
N GLY A 10 -8.30 1.75 -4.57
CA GLY A 10 -7.45 2.85 -5.00
C GLY A 10 -6.08 2.72 -4.36
N ALA A 11 -5.04 3.02 -5.13
CA ALA A 11 -3.67 3.10 -4.64
C ALA A 11 -3.55 4.31 -3.71
N ALA A 12 -3.81 4.07 -2.44
CA ALA A 12 -3.54 5.03 -1.41
C ALA A 12 -2.19 4.66 -0.77
N GLY A 13 -1.26 5.61 -0.80
CA GLY A 13 0.12 5.37 -0.40
C GLY A 13 0.22 5.06 1.08
N ALA A 14 0.62 3.83 1.38
CA ALA A 14 1.63 3.50 2.38
C ALA A 14 2.16 2.10 2.00
N ALA A 15 3.39 2.04 1.49
CA ALA A 15 4.29 0.88 1.52
C ALA A 15 3.70 -0.50 1.22
N GLY A 16 3.04 -0.61 0.08
CA GLY A 16 2.31 -1.80 -0.29
C GLY A 16 1.74 -1.66 -1.68
N ALA A 17 2.60 -1.87 -2.66
CA ALA A 17 2.19 -1.88 -4.05
C ALA A 17 2.04 -3.31 -4.55
N ALA A 18 1.50 -4.23 -3.75
CA ALA A 18 0.97 -5.43 -4.36
C ALA A 18 -0.30 -4.98 -5.11
N ALA A 19 -0.41 -5.26 -6.40
CA ALA A 19 -1.71 -5.23 -7.06
C ALA A 19 -1.78 -6.34 -8.13
N MET A 20 -2.94 -6.98 -8.16
CA MET A 20 -3.66 -7.53 -9.30
C MET A 20 -2.94 -8.46 -10.30
N MET A 21 -3.05 -9.77 -10.06
CA MET A 21 -3.76 -10.69 -10.95
C MET A 21 -4.77 -11.47 -10.12
N LEU A 22 -5.94 -11.82 -10.66
CA LEU A 22 -6.80 -12.86 -10.13
C LEU A 22 -7.68 -13.40 -11.27
N PRO A 23 -7.59 -14.70 -11.61
CA PRO A 23 -8.78 -15.46 -11.94
C PRO A 23 -9.43 -15.94 -10.63
N SER A 24 -10.69 -15.54 -10.46
CA SER A 24 -11.73 -16.17 -9.63
C SER A 24 -11.50 -16.39 -8.13
N GLY A 25 -12.35 -15.74 -7.32
CA GLY A 25 -12.85 -16.32 -6.06
C GLY A 25 -12.48 -15.59 -4.78
N GLY A 26 -13.08 -14.43 -4.52
CA GLY A 26 -13.00 -13.78 -3.19
C GLY A 26 -14.37 -13.27 -2.76
N ALA A 27 -15.01 -13.92 -1.79
CA ALA A 27 -16.32 -13.51 -1.27
C ALA A 27 -16.16 -12.38 -0.22
N LEU A 28 -17.02 -11.35 -0.31
CA LEU A 28 -17.24 -10.41 0.78
C LEU A 28 -18.67 -10.50 1.31
N ALA A 29 -18.77 -10.44 2.63
CA ALA A 29 -20.02 -10.29 3.35
C ALA A 29 -20.63 -8.91 3.03
N LYS A 30 -21.90 -8.90 2.62
CA LYS A 30 -22.67 -7.66 2.47
C LYS A 30 -22.93 -7.07 3.86
N HIS A 31 -22.46 -5.86 4.12
CA HIS A 31 -23.02 -5.08 5.22
C HIS A 31 -24.49 -4.77 4.88
N LYS A 32 -25.40 -5.27 5.73
CA LYS A 32 -26.80 -4.86 5.69
C LYS A 32 -26.86 -3.38 6.05
N LYS A 33 -27.57 -2.61 5.24
CA LYS A 33 -27.95 -1.22 5.53
C LYS A 33 -28.64 -1.19 6.89
N ASP A 34 -27.96 -0.68 7.91
CA ASP A 34 -28.58 -0.42 9.21
C ASP A 34 -29.65 0.65 9.02
N ARG A 35 -30.91 0.23 9.21
CA ARG A 35 -32.05 1.12 9.34
C ARG A 35 -32.16 1.50 10.82
N ASN A 36 -32.40 2.79 11.08
CA ASN A 36 -32.62 3.45 12.37
C ASN A 36 -31.36 3.90 13.13
N SER A 37 -31.00 5.18 12.94
CA SER A 37 -30.72 6.06 14.08
C SER A 37 -31.32 7.43 13.77
N ASP A 38 -32.39 7.80 14.45
CA ASP A 38 -32.98 9.13 14.32
C ASP A 38 -31.96 10.18 14.80
N GLY A 39 -31.65 11.18 13.96
CA GLY A 39 -30.92 12.40 14.36
C GLY A 39 -29.47 12.58 13.89
N VAL A 40 -28.82 11.60 13.26
CA VAL A 40 -27.45 11.76 12.71
C VAL A 40 -27.51 11.95 11.21
N GLU A 41 -26.91 13.02 10.67
CA GLU A 41 -26.81 13.22 9.22
C GLU A 41 -25.87 12.19 8.59
N ARG A 42 -26.33 11.56 7.51
CA ARG A 42 -25.62 10.49 6.79
C ARG A 42 -25.64 10.69 5.29
N ASP A 43 -26.14 11.83 4.79
CA ASP A 43 -26.21 12.09 3.36
C ASP A 43 -24.79 12.25 2.80
N LEU A 44 -24.54 11.61 1.67
CA LEU A 44 -23.28 11.64 0.95
C LEU A 44 -23.32 12.65 -0.21
N LYS A 45 -24.43 13.37 -0.37
CA LYS A 45 -24.59 14.47 -1.31
C LYS A 45 -24.49 15.81 -0.59
N GLY A 46 -23.40 16.55 -0.85
CA GLY A 46 -23.26 17.93 -0.41
C GLY A 46 -23.36 18.92 -1.57
N ASP A 47 -23.20 20.21 -1.25
CA ASP A 47 -23.34 21.30 -2.22
C ASP A 47 -22.24 21.30 -3.29
N TYR A 48 -21.02 20.86 -2.92
CA TYR A 48 -19.87 20.85 -3.82
C TYR A 48 -19.64 19.47 -4.44
N LEU A 49 -19.60 18.41 -3.63
CA LEU A 49 -19.39 17.03 -4.07
C LEU A 49 -20.56 16.12 -3.73
N ASP A 50 -21.01 15.36 -4.73
CA ASP A 50 -21.93 14.25 -4.56
C ASP A 50 -21.15 12.92 -4.57
N LEU A 51 -20.82 12.40 -3.39
CA LEU A 51 -20.06 11.16 -3.21
C LEU A 51 -20.87 9.90 -3.58
N THR A 52 -22.14 10.04 -3.99
CA THR A 52 -22.92 8.95 -4.59
C THR A 52 -22.70 8.80 -6.10
N THR A 53 -21.93 9.71 -6.71
CA THR A 53 -21.65 9.73 -8.16
C THR A 53 -20.19 9.41 -8.48
N PRO A 54 -19.88 8.87 -9.68
CA PRO A 54 -18.50 8.60 -10.06
C PRO A 54 -17.62 9.85 -10.10
N ARG A 55 -18.16 10.94 -10.64
CA ARG A 55 -17.47 12.24 -10.68
C ARG A 55 -17.15 12.75 -9.28
N GLY A 56 -18.10 12.72 -8.34
CA GLY A 56 -17.84 13.15 -6.96
C GLY A 56 -16.77 12.30 -6.27
N ASN A 57 -16.75 10.99 -6.52
CA ASN A 57 -15.68 10.11 -6.03
C ASN A 57 -14.32 10.39 -6.67
N ARG A 58 -14.29 10.69 -7.98
CA ARG A 58 -13.06 11.07 -8.69
C ARG A 58 -12.44 12.33 -8.07
N GLU A 59 -13.24 13.38 -7.89
CA GLU A 59 -12.78 14.64 -7.30
C GLU A 59 -12.35 14.47 -5.83
N ALA A 60 -13.13 13.74 -5.03
CA ALA A 60 -12.75 13.41 -3.66
C ALA A 60 -11.41 12.66 -3.59
N GLN A 61 -11.24 11.62 -4.44
CA GLN A 61 -10.02 10.83 -4.52
C GLN A 61 -8.81 11.66 -4.96
N ALA A 62 -8.99 12.53 -5.96
CA ALA A 62 -7.94 13.43 -6.41
C ALA A 62 -7.47 14.36 -5.28
N ARG A 63 -8.39 14.90 -4.48
CA ARG A 63 -8.10 15.82 -3.37
C ARG A 63 -7.46 15.14 -2.16
N PHE A 64 -7.79 13.89 -1.82
CA PHE A 64 -7.14 13.22 -0.69
C PHE A 64 -5.82 12.53 -1.07
N LEU A 65 -5.63 12.18 -2.34
CA LEU A 65 -4.37 11.58 -2.83
C LEU A 65 -3.33 12.61 -3.28
N ALA A 66 -3.74 13.82 -3.66
CA ALA A 66 -2.89 14.91 -4.12
C ALA A 66 -3.63 16.27 -4.10
N ASN A 67 -3.16 17.28 -4.86
CA ASN A 67 -3.82 18.57 -5.00
C ASN A 67 -4.39 18.75 -6.43
N ILE A 68 -5.66 19.14 -6.55
CA ILE A 68 -6.36 19.32 -7.84
C ILE A 68 -5.96 20.58 -8.60
N ASP A 69 -5.14 21.46 -8.00
CA ASP A 69 -4.52 22.58 -8.71
C ASP A 69 -3.45 22.15 -9.73
N MET A 70 -3.06 20.86 -9.70
CA MET A 70 -2.04 20.25 -10.56
C MET A 70 -0.68 20.97 -10.53
N LYS A 71 -0.41 21.70 -9.45
CA LYS A 71 0.82 22.48 -9.22
C LYS A 71 1.48 22.12 -7.90
N SER A 72 0.67 21.95 -6.87
CA SER A 72 1.14 21.73 -5.50
C SER A 72 1.51 20.27 -5.28
N THR A 73 2.64 20.04 -4.61
CA THR A 73 3.02 18.71 -4.14
C THR A 73 2.26 18.37 -2.88
N LYS A 74 1.74 17.13 -2.82
CA LYS A 74 1.19 16.53 -1.62
C LYS A 74 2.24 15.58 -1.04
N TYR A 75 2.45 15.66 0.27
CA TYR A 75 3.39 14.84 1.00
C TYR A 75 2.65 13.85 1.88
N GLY A 76 2.79 12.55 1.62
CA GLY A 76 2.32 11.49 2.51
C GLY A 76 3.40 11.12 3.52
N TRP A 77 3.02 10.69 4.72
CA TRP A 77 3.91 10.12 5.73
C TRP A 77 3.24 8.93 6.39
N PHE A 78 4.03 7.95 6.83
CA PHE A 78 3.53 6.77 7.54
C PHE A 78 4.53 6.30 8.59
N LYS A 79 3.99 5.67 9.64
CA LYS A 79 4.78 5.09 10.73
C LYS A 79 4.06 3.87 11.32
N GLY A 80 4.81 2.88 11.78
CA GLY A 80 4.24 1.68 12.37
C GLY A 80 5.26 0.61 12.68
N ILE A 81 4.79 -0.63 12.77
CA ILE A 81 5.57 -1.83 13.10
C ILE A 81 5.28 -2.92 12.08
N VAL A 82 6.32 -3.69 11.74
CA VAL A 82 6.20 -4.94 11.00
C VAL A 82 6.34 -6.11 11.97
N HIS A 83 5.31 -6.93 12.04
CA HIS A 83 5.23 -8.12 12.87
C HIS A 83 5.51 -9.37 12.04
N GLY A 84 6.09 -10.39 12.68
CA GLY A 84 6.18 -11.75 12.15
C GLY A 84 5.10 -12.62 12.76
N VAL A 85 4.26 -13.22 11.92
CA VAL A 85 3.18 -14.12 12.33
C VAL A 85 3.53 -15.54 11.91
N ARG A 86 3.64 -16.45 12.88
CA ARG A 86 3.97 -17.86 12.65
C ARG A 86 3.05 -18.78 13.46
N PRO A 87 2.70 -19.97 12.93
CA PRO A 87 1.95 -20.97 13.70
C PRO A 87 2.66 -21.38 14.99
N GLY A 88 1.89 -21.57 16.06
CA GLY A 88 2.38 -22.20 17.30
C GLY A 88 3.19 -21.29 18.24
N GLU A 89 3.31 -20.00 17.95
CA GLU A 89 3.95 -19.00 18.83
C GLU A 89 3.20 -17.66 18.88
N ALA A 90 3.58 -16.83 19.85
CA ALA A 90 3.13 -15.44 19.91
C ALA A 90 3.68 -14.65 18.71
N ILE A 91 2.90 -13.66 18.26
CA ILE A 91 3.33 -12.70 17.25
C ILE A 91 4.55 -11.95 17.80
N ARG A 92 5.57 -11.77 16.95
CA ARG A 92 6.79 -11.03 17.29
C ARG A 92 6.83 -9.71 16.54
N ASP A 93 7.18 -8.65 17.23
CA ASP A 93 7.55 -7.38 16.59
C ASP A 93 8.96 -7.55 16.03
N LEU A 94 9.16 -7.26 14.74
CA LEU A 94 10.42 -7.52 14.06
C LEU A 94 11.24 -6.26 13.85
N VAL A 95 10.60 -5.22 13.31
CA VAL A 95 11.19 -3.92 12.98
C VAL A 95 10.13 -2.83 13.05
N GLY A 96 10.54 -1.61 13.39
CA GLY A 96 9.72 -0.43 13.15
C GLY A 96 9.69 -0.10 11.66
N PHE A 97 8.77 0.77 11.27
CA PHE A 97 8.59 1.18 9.89
C PHE A 97 8.23 2.66 9.81
N THR A 98 8.87 3.40 8.91
CA THR A 98 8.63 4.83 8.71
C THR A 98 8.90 5.23 7.27
N GLY A 99 8.29 6.29 6.79
CA GLY A 99 8.57 6.78 5.45
C GLY A 99 7.62 7.87 4.99
N PHE A 100 7.78 8.24 3.72
CA PHE A 100 7.07 9.35 3.12
C PHE A 100 6.89 9.16 1.61
N SER A 101 6.01 9.96 1.04
CA SER A 101 5.78 10.03 -0.40
C SER A 101 5.59 11.45 -0.87
N CYS A 102 5.95 11.71 -2.13
CA CYS A 102 5.78 12.99 -2.80
C CYS A 102 4.92 12.77 -4.04
N ALA A 103 3.75 13.40 -4.08
CA ALA A 103 2.75 13.17 -5.13
C ALA A 103 2.29 14.47 -5.78
N ARG A 104 2.00 14.42 -7.07
CA ARG A 104 1.32 15.50 -7.79
C ARG A 104 0.33 14.96 -8.81
N LEU A 105 -0.60 15.82 -9.22
CA LEU A 105 -1.53 15.52 -10.31
C LEU A 105 -1.06 16.20 -11.59
N LEU A 106 -1.20 15.46 -12.68
CA LEU A 106 -1.05 15.93 -14.05
C LEU A 106 -2.41 15.81 -14.76
N PRO A 107 -2.66 16.61 -15.80
CA PRO A 107 -3.87 16.48 -16.61
C PRO A 107 -3.94 15.10 -17.27
N ASN A 108 -5.13 14.50 -17.29
CA ASN A 108 -5.44 13.30 -18.06
C ASN A 108 -6.52 13.61 -19.09
N ASP A 109 -6.21 14.50 -20.02
CA ASP A 109 -7.14 14.94 -21.06
C ASP A 109 -7.05 14.09 -22.34
N GLU A 110 -5.98 13.30 -22.45
CA GLU A 110 -5.71 12.43 -23.58
C GLU A 110 -6.25 11.02 -23.30
N GLY A 111 -7.43 10.69 -23.83
CA GLY A 111 -8.02 9.35 -23.71
C GLY A 111 -9.54 9.34 -23.68
N ALA A 112 -10.13 8.14 -23.53
CA ALA A 112 -11.58 7.98 -23.44
C ALA A 112 -12.17 8.38 -22.07
N ASP A 113 -11.33 8.46 -21.03
CA ASP A 113 -11.75 8.70 -19.65
C ASP A 113 -10.96 9.88 -19.05
N PRO A 114 -11.49 11.11 -19.11
CA PRO A 114 -10.80 12.27 -18.57
C PRO A 114 -10.69 12.21 -17.04
N GLY A 115 -9.69 12.91 -16.48
CA GLY A 115 -9.47 12.98 -15.05
C GLY A 115 -8.06 13.43 -14.70
N TYR A 116 -7.39 12.68 -13.84
CA TYR A 116 -6.04 13.01 -13.37
C TYR A 116 -5.06 11.85 -13.58
N LYS A 117 -3.83 12.19 -13.92
CA LYS A 117 -2.66 11.31 -13.82
C LYS A 117 -1.98 11.64 -12.50
N LYS A 118 -2.07 10.75 -11.51
CA LYS A 118 -1.30 10.90 -10.27
C LYS A 118 0.09 10.30 -10.48
N VAL A 119 1.10 11.13 -10.29
CA VAL A 119 2.49 10.70 -10.28
C VAL A 119 3.05 10.80 -8.87
N LEU A 120 3.82 9.80 -8.46
CA LEU A 120 4.25 9.66 -7.07
C LEU A 120 5.59 8.92 -6.96
N ARG A 121 6.40 9.37 -6.00
CA ARG A 121 7.51 8.62 -5.40
C ARG A 121 7.17 8.31 -3.96
N GLU A 122 7.51 7.10 -3.52
CA GLU A 122 7.35 6.68 -2.13
C GLU A 122 8.58 5.92 -1.66
N ILE A 123 9.04 6.26 -0.45
CA ILE A 123 10.14 5.58 0.20
C ILE A 123 9.76 5.19 1.63
N GLY A 124 10.08 3.95 2.00
CA GLY A 124 9.84 3.39 3.32
C GLY A 124 11.09 2.69 3.86
N PHE A 125 11.44 3.02 5.09
CA PHE A 125 12.58 2.49 5.83
C PHE A 125 12.11 1.62 6.98
N TYR A 126 12.89 0.57 7.25
CA TYR A 126 12.73 -0.25 8.44
C TYR A 126 13.63 0.29 9.53
N THR A 127 13.15 0.32 10.76
CA THR A 127 13.87 0.92 11.88
C THR A 127 14.06 -0.07 13.02
N ASP A 128 15.07 0.17 13.82
CA ASP A 128 15.24 -0.49 15.11
C ASP A 128 14.04 -0.17 16.01
N LEU A 129 13.55 -1.17 16.75
CA LEU A 129 12.33 -1.04 17.56
C LEU A 129 12.53 -0.16 18.79
N GLU A 130 13.75 -0.13 19.35
CA GLU A 130 14.04 0.60 20.58
C GLU A 130 14.46 2.05 20.28
N THR A 131 15.38 2.22 19.33
CA THR A 131 16.02 3.51 19.03
C THR A 131 15.33 4.28 17.91
N GLY A 132 14.55 3.60 17.07
CA GLY A 132 13.97 4.18 15.85
C GLY A 132 15.01 4.58 14.80
N GLU A 133 16.27 4.12 14.91
CA GLU A 133 17.29 4.32 13.87
C GLU A 133 16.97 3.49 12.63
N ILE A 134 17.28 4.02 11.45
CA ILE A 134 17.09 3.30 10.18
C ILE A 134 18.09 2.15 10.11
N LEU A 135 17.57 0.95 9.82
CA LEU A 135 18.36 -0.27 9.74
C LEU A 135 18.95 -0.44 8.33
N GLU A 136 20.27 -0.57 8.27
CA GLU A 136 20.99 -1.08 7.08
C GLU A 136 21.20 -2.60 7.17
N GLU A 137 21.32 -3.13 8.38
CA GLU A 137 21.45 -4.55 8.70
C GLU A 137 20.45 -4.93 9.81
N TRP A 138 19.99 -6.17 9.79
CA TRP A 138 19.06 -6.70 10.78
C TRP A 138 19.38 -8.17 11.08
N THR A 139 19.40 -8.55 12.34
CA THR A 139 19.54 -9.96 12.74
C THR A 139 18.17 -10.62 12.76
N ASN A 140 17.97 -11.56 11.84
CA ASN A 140 16.74 -12.34 11.76
C ASN A 140 16.59 -13.22 13.02
N PRO A 141 15.57 -13.00 13.88
CA PRO A 141 15.41 -13.72 15.14
C PRO A 141 14.94 -15.17 14.98
N TYR A 142 14.60 -15.59 13.75
CA TYR A 142 14.18 -16.95 13.43
C TYR A 142 15.33 -17.82 12.89
N LEU A 143 16.25 -17.21 12.13
CA LEU A 143 17.40 -17.88 11.53
C LEU A 143 18.72 -17.58 12.25
N ASN A 144 18.73 -16.57 13.14
CA ASN A 144 19.92 -16.05 13.81
C ASN A 144 21.03 -15.65 12.82
N GLU A 145 20.62 -14.99 11.73
CA GLU A 145 21.48 -14.54 10.64
C GLU A 145 21.31 -13.03 10.47
N THR A 146 22.43 -12.31 10.35
CA THR A 146 22.40 -10.88 10.01
C THR A 146 22.27 -10.72 8.50
N VAL A 147 21.25 -9.99 8.08
CA VAL A 147 20.92 -9.73 6.68
C VAL A 147 20.92 -8.24 6.40
N ARG A 148 21.28 -7.85 5.17
CA ARG A 148 21.14 -6.47 4.71
C ARG A 148 19.65 -6.16 4.52
N VAL A 149 19.21 -5.03 5.06
CA VAL A 149 17.85 -4.52 4.88
C VAL A 149 17.73 -3.83 3.52
N VAL A 150 16.62 -4.09 2.82
CA VAL A 150 16.29 -3.41 1.57
C VAL A 150 15.05 -2.54 1.78
N PRO A 151 15.15 -1.20 1.66
CA PRO A 151 14.01 -0.31 1.84
C PRO A 151 12.99 -0.47 0.70
N ILE A 152 11.79 0.04 0.94
CA ILE A 152 10.79 0.24 -0.12
C ILE A 152 11.17 1.52 -0.83
N ALA A 153 11.39 1.47 -2.15
CA ALA A 153 11.72 2.63 -2.98
C ALA A 153 10.92 2.55 -4.28
N ASN A 154 9.67 3.00 -4.25
CA ASN A 154 8.76 2.94 -5.39
C ASN A 154 8.90 4.22 -6.23
N ASP A 155 9.55 4.08 -7.40
CA ASP A 155 9.69 5.15 -8.40
C ASP A 155 9.73 4.55 -9.82
N PRO A 156 8.79 4.89 -10.72
CA PRO A 156 7.55 5.63 -10.45
C PRO A 156 6.49 4.74 -9.79
N PHE A 157 5.52 5.35 -9.09
CA PHE A 157 4.30 4.67 -8.63
C PHE A 157 3.04 5.44 -9.06
N ASN A 158 2.76 5.37 -10.36
CA ASN A 158 1.78 6.21 -11.04
C ASN A 158 0.43 5.49 -11.19
N HIS A 159 -0.67 6.25 -11.16
CA HIS A 159 -1.99 5.72 -11.52
C HIS A 159 -2.92 6.83 -12.02
N THR A 160 -3.98 6.44 -12.71
CA THR A 160 -5.03 7.36 -13.17
C THR A 160 -6.18 7.43 -12.17
N ILE A 161 -6.77 8.61 -12.02
CA ILE A 161 -7.96 8.87 -11.21
C ILE A 161 -9.04 9.37 -12.19
N THR A 162 -10.01 8.51 -12.49
CA THR A 162 -11.07 8.77 -13.48
C THR A 162 -12.45 8.46 -12.89
N ASP A 163 -13.50 8.62 -13.68
CA ASP A 163 -14.87 8.22 -13.29
C ASP A 163 -15.03 6.68 -13.20
N TYR A 164 -13.97 5.91 -13.45
CA TYR A 164 -13.95 4.46 -13.36
C TYR A 164 -12.88 3.98 -12.39
N LEU A 165 -13.12 2.81 -11.79
CA LEU A 165 -12.13 2.09 -11.01
C LEU A 165 -10.86 1.89 -11.83
N TYR A 166 -9.73 2.05 -11.16
CA TYR A 166 -8.42 1.84 -11.77
C TYR A 166 -8.30 0.41 -12.30
N MET A 167 -7.89 0.30 -13.56
CA MET A 167 -7.62 -0.99 -14.19
C MET A 167 -6.39 -1.62 -13.54
N PRO A 168 -6.33 -2.96 -13.42
CA PRO A 168 -5.11 -3.64 -13.00
C PRO A 168 -3.89 -3.14 -13.80
N PRO A 169 -2.73 -2.84 -13.16
CA PRO A 169 -1.53 -2.48 -13.91
C PRO A 169 -1.05 -3.66 -14.75
N SER A 170 -0.35 -3.38 -15.85
CA SER A 170 0.17 -4.43 -16.74
C SER A 170 1.41 -5.15 -16.20
N TYR A 171 2.13 -4.57 -15.23
CA TYR A 171 3.37 -5.12 -14.63
C TYR A 171 4.44 -5.52 -15.64
N GLY A 172 4.71 -4.65 -16.61
CA GLY A 172 5.64 -5.00 -17.70
C GLY A 172 5.12 -6.15 -18.57
N GLY A 173 3.79 -6.31 -18.66
CA GLY A 173 3.12 -7.31 -19.50
C GLY A 173 2.75 -8.62 -18.79
N LEU A 174 3.00 -8.74 -17.48
CA LEU A 174 2.58 -9.92 -16.73
C LEU A 174 1.05 -10.01 -16.64
N ASN A 175 0.36 -8.86 -16.49
CA ASN A 175 -1.10 -8.83 -16.46
C ASN A 175 -1.64 -8.33 -17.82
N THR A 176 -2.41 -9.20 -18.48
CA THR A 176 -3.05 -8.93 -19.78
C THR A 176 -4.57 -8.84 -19.68
N ASP A 177 -5.14 -9.02 -18.49
CA ASP A 177 -6.59 -8.98 -18.28
C ASP A 177 -7.10 -7.55 -18.37
N MET A 178 -8.10 -7.34 -19.23
CA MET A 178 -8.81 -6.07 -19.38
C MET A 178 -10.25 -6.23 -18.90
N PRO A 179 -10.50 -6.22 -17.58
CA PRO A 179 -11.86 -6.28 -17.04
C PRO A 179 -12.73 -5.12 -17.57
N PRO A 180 -14.07 -5.27 -17.53
CA PRO A 180 -14.96 -4.19 -17.91
C PRO A 180 -14.74 -2.96 -17.02
N LYS A 181 -14.92 -1.77 -17.59
CA LYS A 181 -14.90 -0.52 -16.83
C LYS A 181 -16.03 -0.52 -15.80
N ILE A 182 -15.68 -0.27 -14.55
CA ILE A 182 -16.62 -0.20 -13.42
C ILE A 182 -16.64 1.25 -12.94
N PRO A 183 -17.81 1.90 -12.78
CA PRO A 183 -17.87 3.25 -12.25
C PRO A 183 -17.20 3.36 -10.86
N LEU A 184 -16.43 4.41 -10.64
CA LEU A 184 -15.74 4.67 -9.37
C LEU A 184 -16.77 5.07 -8.30
N ILE A 185 -17.24 4.12 -7.51
CA ILE A 185 -18.09 4.37 -6.34
C ILE A 185 -17.40 3.76 -5.13
N LYS A 186 -17.05 4.59 -4.14
CA LYS A 186 -16.41 4.16 -2.91
C LYS A 186 -17.40 3.96 -1.77
N ASP A 187 -17.02 3.14 -0.80
CA ASP A 187 -17.83 2.76 0.36
C ASP A 187 -17.66 3.80 1.49
N TRP A 188 -18.22 4.99 1.26
CA TRP A 188 -18.20 6.08 2.24
C TRP A 188 -19.21 5.85 3.37
N GLU A 189 -18.78 6.11 4.60
CA GLU A 189 -19.67 6.20 5.76
C GLU A 189 -19.58 7.61 6.36
N ARG A 190 -20.73 8.29 6.50
CA ARG A 190 -20.82 9.60 7.14
C ARG A 190 -21.59 9.53 8.45
N ARG A 191 -21.11 10.23 9.46
CA ARG A 191 -21.82 10.52 10.71
C ARG A 191 -21.57 11.98 11.07
N ASP A 192 -22.52 12.85 10.76
CA ASP A 192 -22.37 14.30 10.92
C ASP A 192 -21.11 14.81 10.17
N ASN A 193 -20.13 15.41 10.85
CA ASN A 193 -18.90 15.87 10.21
C ASN A 193 -17.86 14.75 10.01
N ASP A 194 -18.01 13.58 10.63
CA ASP A 194 -17.08 12.47 10.45
C ASP A 194 -17.36 11.74 9.13
N LEU A 195 -16.39 11.74 8.22
CA LEU A 195 -16.44 11.02 6.95
C LEU A 195 -15.35 9.94 6.92
N ILE A 196 -15.78 8.68 6.81
CA ILE A 196 -14.92 7.50 6.86
C ILE A 196 -14.93 6.83 5.50
N LEU A 197 -13.75 6.39 5.06
CA LEU A 197 -13.58 5.53 3.89
C LEU A 197 -12.73 4.33 4.25
N ALA A 198 -13.28 3.13 4.08
CA ALA A 198 -12.55 1.88 4.24
C ALA A 198 -12.22 1.29 2.85
N GLU A 199 -10.94 1.10 2.55
CA GLU A 199 -10.48 0.46 1.32
C GLU A 199 -9.78 -0.85 1.62
N ARG A 200 -9.97 -1.84 0.75
CA ARG A 200 -9.37 -3.17 0.89
C ARG A 200 -8.88 -3.66 -0.46
N ILE A 201 -7.59 -3.98 -0.55
CA ILE A 201 -6.97 -4.61 -1.71
C ILE A 201 -6.66 -6.06 -1.30
N ASN A 202 -7.27 -7.06 -1.95
CA ASN A 202 -7.02 -8.47 -1.68
C ASN A 202 -6.48 -9.14 -2.93
N LEU A 203 -5.31 -9.78 -2.83
CA LEU A 203 -4.50 -10.16 -3.98
C LEU A 203 -3.96 -11.57 -3.86
N PHE A 204 -3.92 -12.26 -5.00
CA PHE A 204 -3.27 -13.53 -5.15
C PHE A 204 -2.70 -13.68 -6.55
N TYR A 205 -1.39 -13.53 -6.70
CA TYR A 205 -0.72 -13.42 -8.00
C TYR A 205 0.64 -14.11 -8.02
N PRO A 206 1.15 -14.53 -9.19
CA PRO A 206 2.50 -15.10 -9.31
C PRO A 206 3.55 -14.13 -8.79
N ALA A 207 4.47 -14.59 -7.94
CA ALA A 207 5.53 -13.76 -7.40
C ALA A 207 6.61 -13.46 -8.45
N ALA A 208 7.17 -12.26 -8.47
CA ALA A 208 8.33 -11.95 -9.31
C ALA A 208 9.58 -12.79 -8.91
N LEU A 209 9.66 -13.17 -7.64
CA LEU A 209 10.69 -14.05 -7.10
C LEU A 209 10.16 -15.49 -7.12
N GLN A 210 10.66 -16.31 -8.03
CA GLN A 210 10.29 -17.73 -8.14
C GLN A 210 11.28 -18.63 -7.35
N PRO A 211 10.80 -19.70 -6.67
CA PRO A 211 11.62 -20.52 -5.76
C PRO A 211 12.83 -21.22 -6.39
N ASP A 212 12.80 -21.51 -7.69
CA ASP A 212 13.90 -22.11 -8.43
C ASP A 212 15.11 -21.17 -8.57
N LYS A 213 14.84 -19.86 -8.70
CA LYS A 213 15.86 -18.81 -8.81
C LYS A 213 16.18 -18.13 -7.48
N TRP A 214 15.19 -18.02 -6.59
CA TRP A 214 15.25 -17.29 -5.31
C TRP A 214 14.92 -18.22 -4.14
N PRO A 215 15.71 -19.27 -3.89
CA PRO A 215 15.35 -20.34 -2.97
C PRO A 215 15.20 -19.89 -1.51
N ARG A 216 15.78 -18.76 -1.10
CA ARG A 216 15.73 -18.26 0.28
C ARG A 216 14.70 -17.15 0.46
N GLU A 217 14.45 -16.39 -0.58
CA GLU A 217 13.59 -15.19 -0.58
C GLU A 217 12.17 -15.47 -1.04
N ALA A 218 11.99 -16.39 -1.99
CA ALA A 218 10.69 -16.64 -2.58
C ALA A 218 9.77 -17.39 -1.62
N THR A 219 8.51 -16.95 -1.59
CA THR A 219 7.42 -17.72 -0.99
C THR A 219 7.37 -19.12 -1.60
N ALA A 220 7.31 -20.17 -0.77
CA ALA A 220 7.36 -21.55 -1.24
C ALA A 220 6.30 -21.93 -2.30
N SER A 221 5.15 -21.26 -2.29
CA SER A 221 4.08 -21.48 -3.29
C SER A 221 4.40 -20.92 -4.68
N GLY A 222 5.35 -19.98 -4.79
CA GLY A 222 5.58 -19.18 -6.00
C GLY A 222 4.53 -18.09 -6.24
N PHE A 223 3.61 -17.88 -5.29
CA PHE A 223 2.55 -16.88 -5.35
C PHE A 223 2.62 -15.94 -4.15
N ASN A 224 2.33 -14.67 -4.40
CA ASN A 224 2.09 -13.68 -3.36
C ASN A 224 0.61 -13.69 -2.99
N GLN A 225 0.33 -13.82 -1.70
CA GLN A 225 -1.00 -13.63 -1.11
C GLN A 225 -0.94 -12.42 -0.19
N VAL A 226 -1.60 -11.33 -0.60
CA VAL A 226 -1.47 -10.03 0.07
C VAL A 226 -2.86 -9.46 0.34
N THR A 227 -3.03 -8.84 1.52
CA THR A 227 -4.12 -7.90 1.74
C THR A 227 -3.58 -6.58 2.25
N GLU A 228 -4.21 -5.50 1.81
CA GLU A 228 -4.00 -4.16 2.33
C GLU A 228 -5.34 -3.57 2.71
N GLN A 229 -5.38 -2.94 3.88
CA GLN A 229 -6.59 -2.38 4.44
C GLN A 229 -6.28 -0.97 4.91
N PHE A 230 -7.00 -0.02 4.36
CA PHE A 230 -6.90 1.38 4.72
C PHE A 230 -8.20 1.80 5.38
N LEU A 231 -8.06 2.59 6.45
CA LEU A 231 -9.17 3.30 7.06
C LEU A 231 -8.82 4.78 7.08
N TYR A 232 -9.48 5.55 6.23
CA TYR A 232 -9.37 7.00 6.18
C TYR A 232 -10.42 7.65 7.07
N GLN A 233 -10.03 8.77 7.66
CA GLN A 233 -10.91 9.70 8.35
C GLN A 233 -10.73 11.08 7.74
N PHE A 234 -11.84 11.73 7.43
CA PHE A 234 -11.91 13.07 6.87
C PHE A 234 -13.03 13.86 7.58
N ASN A 235 -12.97 15.19 7.47
CA ASN A 235 -14.09 16.04 7.83
C ASN A 235 -15.00 16.24 6.60
N TRP A 236 -16.31 16.08 6.78
CA TRP A 236 -17.31 16.32 5.74
C TRP A 236 -17.28 17.77 5.23
N ASP A 237 -17.19 18.74 6.14
CA ASP A 237 -17.19 20.16 5.78
C ASP A 237 -15.97 20.53 4.93
N GLU A 238 -14.80 19.97 5.23
CA GLU A 238 -13.60 20.14 4.41
C GLU A 238 -13.76 19.46 3.04
N MET A 239 -14.32 18.24 3.01
CA MET A 239 -14.65 17.53 1.78
C MET A 239 -15.60 18.35 0.89
N GLN A 240 -16.51 19.13 1.47
CA GLN A 240 -17.43 20.00 0.74
C GLN A 240 -16.89 21.41 0.49
N ASN A 241 -15.71 21.77 0.99
CA ASN A 241 -15.13 23.10 0.80
C ASN A 241 -14.45 23.23 -0.58
N PRO A 242 -14.96 24.06 -1.51
CA PRO A 242 -14.37 24.22 -2.85
C PRO A 242 -13.02 24.95 -2.87
N GLU A 243 -12.66 25.67 -1.79
CA GLU A 243 -11.40 26.43 -1.70
C GLU A 243 -10.19 25.53 -1.42
N LEU A 244 -10.42 24.30 -0.93
CA LEU A 244 -9.35 23.35 -0.62
C LEU A 244 -8.96 22.54 -1.87
N THR A 245 -7.76 22.78 -2.38
CA THR A 245 -7.19 22.04 -3.52
C THR A 245 -6.80 20.60 -3.16
N GLY A 246 -6.58 20.32 -1.88
CA GLY A 246 -6.33 18.99 -1.35
C GLY A 246 -6.83 18.87 0.08
N LEU A 247 -7.07 17.64 0.51
CA LEU A 247 -7.59 17.30 1.83
C LEU A 247 -6.53 16.52 2.60
N PRO A 248 -6.17 16.92 3.82
CA PRO A 248 -5.36 16.07 4.67
C PRO A 248 -6.03 14.70 4.84
N ALA A 249 -5.32 13.63 4.51
CA ALA A 249 -5.76 12.29 4.85
C ALA A 249 -5.17 11.94 6.21
N ARG A 250 -5.95 11.28 7.07
CA ARG A 250 -5.46 10.65 8.30
C ARG A 250 -6.07 9.26 8.40
N GLY A 251 -5.30 8.30 8.89
CA GLY A 251 -5.81 6.94 8.92
C GLY A 251 -4.86 5.88 9.45
N THR A 252 -5.35 4.65 9.38
CA THR A 252 -4.57 3.44 9.65
C THR A 252 -4.41 2.61 8.39
N TRP A 253 -3.24 2.02 8.24
CA TRP A 253 -2.94 1.08 7.18
C TRP A 253 -2.43 -0.22 7.81
N THR A 254 -3.05 -1.33 7.43
CA THR A 254 -2.58 -2.66 7.80
C THR A 254 -2.37 -3.48 6.54
N ARG A 255 -1.30 -4.28 6.54
CA ARG A 255 -0.98 -5.16 5.42
C ARG A 255 -0.58 -6.54 5.90
N THR A 256 -1.12 -7.57 5.29
CA THR A 256 -0.58 -8.93 5.39
C THR A 256 0.13 -9.25 4.09
N THR A 257 1.37 -9.70 4.17
CA THR A 257 2.21 -10.01 3.00
C THR A 257 3.13 -11.16 3.35
N PRO A 258 3.56 -12.01 2.39
CA PRO A 258 4.62 -12.98 2.65
C PRO A 258 5.86 -12.30 3.24
N TRP A 259 6.75 -13.10 3.83
CA TRP A 259 8.02 -12.60 4.34
C TRP A 259 8.71 -11.70 3.33
N LEU A 260 9.27 -10.59 3.81
CA LEU A 260 10.00 -9.68 2.94
C LEU A 260 11.22 -10.43 2.38
N PRO A 261 11.53 -10.29 1.07
CA PRO A 261 12.60 -11.05 0.44
C PRO A 261 13.93 -10.98 1.20
N TRP A 262 14.33 -9.79 1.66
CA TRP A 262 15.58 -9.58 2.39
C TRP A 262 15.63 -10.25 3.77
N MET A 263 14.49 -10.68 4.33
CA MET A 263 14.46 -11.45 5.58
C MET A 263 14.93 -12.89 5.39
N LEU A 264 15.01 -13.39 4.16
CA LEU A 264 15.46 -14.76 3.81
C LEU A 264 14.60 -15.86 4.45
N MET A 265 13.31 -15.57 4.64
CA MET A 265 12.34 -16.46 5.28
C MET A 265 11.36 -17.09 4.29
N GLY A 266 11.57 -16.96 2.98
CA GLY A 266 10.60 -17.37 1.94
C GLY A 266 10.07 -18.81 2.06
N PRO A 267 10.93 -19.82 2.31
CA PRO A 267 10.50 -21.19 2.57
C PRO A 267 9.78 -21.40 3.90
N SER A 268 9.93 -20.48 4.85
CA SER A 268 9.44 -20.59 6.22
C SER A 268 7.95 -20.31 6.33
N GLU A 269 7.23 -21.17 7.05
CA GLU A 269 5.81 -20.91 7.35
C GLU A 269 5.65 -19.62 8.16
N GLY A 270 4.65 -18.83 7.76
CA GLY A 270 4.34 -17.54 8.35
C GLY A 270 4.31 -16.41 7.32
N HIS A 271 4.21 -15.18 7.81
CA HIS A 271 4.14 -13.98 6.98
C HIS A 271 4.43 -12.72 7.81
N CYS A 272 4.58 -11.59 7.12
CA CYS A 272 4.63 -10.28 7.75
C CYS A 272 3.23 -9.68 7.88
N MET A 273 2.99 -9.01 9.01
CA MET A 273 1.82 -8.16 9.22
C MET A 273 2.28 -6.75 9.57
N TYR A 274 1.87 -5.76 8.80
CA TYR A 274 2.11 -4.34 9.07
C TYR A 274 0.95 -3.80 9.90
N SER A 275 1.28 -3.06 10.95
CA SER A 275 0.33 -2.23 11.69
C SER A 275 0.86 -0.80 11.70
N CYS A 276 0.25 0.06 10.88
CA CYS A 276 0.72 1.40 10.62
C CYS A 276 -0.41 2.44 10.73
N PHE A 277 0.00 3.68 10.93
CA PHE A 277 -0.82 4.86 10.77
C PHE A 277 -0.13 5.82 9.80
N PHE A 278 -0.92 6.66 9.15
CA PHE A 278 -0.44 7.55 8.10
C PHE A 278 -1.19 8.87 8.10
N GLY A 279 -0.62 9.83 7.36
CA GLY A 279 -1.33 11.02 6.95
C GLY A 279 -0.77 11.64 5.69
N SER A 280 -1.37 12.74 5.24
CA SER A 280 -0.88 13.50 4.11
C SER A 280 -1.11 15.00 4.27
N GLU A 281 -0.12 15.80 3.89
CA GLU A 281 -0.05 17.24 4.13
C GLU A 281 0.54 18.00 2.93
N ASN A 282 0.48 19.32 2.96
CA ASN A 282 1.10 20.18 1.95
C ASN A 282 2.53 20.61 2.33
N THR A 283 3.11 19.99 3.38
CA THR A 283 4.52 20.12 3.74
C THR A 283 5.10 18.74 4.07
N ILE A 284 6.36 18.53 3.72
CA ILE A 284 7.11 17.30 3.99
C ILE A 284 7.47 17.15 5.47
N ASP A 285 7.42 18.24 6.25
CA ASP A 285 7.87 18.30 7.65
C ASP A 285 7.10 17.39 8.62
N TYR A 286 5.97 16.82 8.19
CA TYR A 286 5.24 15.81 8.97
C TYR A 286 5.87 14.42 8.91
N ALA A 287 6.76 14.17 7.95
CA ALA A 287 7.52 12.92 7.88
C ALA A 287 8.54 12.82 9.02
N ASP A 288 8.95 11.59 9.35
CA ASP A 288 9.97 11.37 10.36
C ASP A 288 11.31 12.00 9.93
N GLN A 289 11.86 12.88 10.77
CA GLN A 289 13.08 13.63 10.46
C GLN A 289 14.26 12.70 10.14
N LYS A 290 14.39 11.55 10.81
CA LYS A 290 15.45 10.58 10.52
C LYS A 290 15.29 10.00 9.11
N ALA A 291 14.05 9.77 8.66
CA ALA A 291 13.75 9.33 7.31
C ALA A 291 14.11 10.39 6.27
N LEU A 292 13.82 11.67 6.54
CA LEU A 292 14.17 12.78 5.65
C LEU A 292 15.68 12.95 5.52
N GLU A 293 16.41 12.93 6.64
CA GLU A 293 17.88 13.07 6.65
C GLU A 293 18.56 11.90 5.94
N TYR A 294 18.11 10.68 6.20
CA TYR A 294 18.63 9.50 5.53
C TYR A 294 18.31 9.51 4.03
N ALA A 295 17.08 9.86 3.65
CA ALA A 295 16.71 10.01 2.24
C ALA A 295 17.51 11.11 1.54
N ALA A 296 17.77 12.25 2.18
CA ALA A 296 18.58 13.32 1.58
C ALA A 296 19.99 12.84 1.20
N LYS A 297 20.58 11.96 2.02
CA LYS A 297 21.92 11.42 1.79
C LYS A 297 21.93 10.25 0.80
N HIS A 298 20.94 9.38 0.85
CA HIS A 298 20.96 8.08 0.15
C HIS A 298 19.97 7.97 -1.02
N TYR A 299 18.88 8.74 -0.98
CA TYR A 299 17.75 8.69 -1.92
C TYR A 299 17.20 10.09 -2.27
N PRO A 300 18.04 11.08 -2.65
CA PRO A 300 17.63 12.48 -2.74
C PRO A 300 16.46 12.72 -3.72
N LYS A 301 16.33 11.90 -4.77
CA LYS A 301 15.25 11.97 -5.75
C LYS A 301 13.84 11.78 -5.13
N PHE A 302 13.73 11.09 -4.00
CA PHE A 302 12.44 10.81 -3.35
C PHE A 302 11.88 12.00 -2.56
N LEU A 303 12.68 13.04 -2.30
CA LEU A 303 12.25 14.27 -1.63
C LEU A 303 11.40 15.19 -2.52
N GLU A 304 11.28 14.87 -3.81
CA GLU A 304 10.55 15.65 -4.79
C GLU A 304 9.55 14.76 -5.55
N ALA A 305 8.37 15.32 -5.84
CA ALA A 305 7.39 14.63 -6.67
C ALA A 305 7.87 14.49 -8.11
N PRO A 306 7.59 13.38 -8.81
CA PRO A 306 7.89 13.24 -10.23
C PRO A 306 7.23 14.31 -11.08
N GLU A 307 7.89 14.73 -12.16
CA GLU A 307 7.33 15.75 -13.05
C GLU A 307 6.51 15.21 -14.22
N ILE A 308 6.77 13.97 -14.57
CA ILE A 308 6.24 13.36 -15.77
C ILE A 308 5.69 11.98 -15.43
N TRP A 309 4.80 11.49 -16.28
CA TRP A 309 4.38 10.10 -16.22
C TRP A 309 5.49 9.22 -16.78
N GLU A 310 5.98 8.28 -15.98
CA GLU A 310 7.01 7.30 -16.36
C GLU A 310 6.45 5.87 -16.22
N GLU A 311 6.97 4.96 -17.04
CA GLU A 311 6.65 3.53 -17.05
C GLU A 311 7.95 2.70 -17.20
N PRO A 312 7.98 1.44 -16.73
CA PRO A 312 6.90 0.73 -16.05
C PRO A 312 6.75 1.16 -14.58
N SER A 313 5.51 1.31 -14.12
CA SER A 313 5.19 1.41 -12.69
C SER A 313 5.27 0.03 -12.05
N LEU A 314 6.25 -0.19 -11.17
CA LEU A 314 6.56 -1.48 -10.55
C LEU A 314 6.45 -1.42 -9.03
N SER A 315 6.10 -2.54 -8.39
CA SER A 315 6.17 -2.63 -6.94
C SER A 315 7.60 -2.81 -6.45
N SER A 316 7.79 -2.63 -5.14
CA SER A 316 9.05 -2.92 -4.47
C SER A 316 9.52 -4.38 -4.66
N LEU A 317 8.63 -5.34 -4.90
CA LEU A 317 9.02 -6.74 -5.13
C LEU A 317 9.59 -6.96 -6.53
N GLU A 318 9.00 -6.32 -7.56
CA GLU A 318 9.57 -6.37 -8.91
C GLU A 318 10.89 -5.58 -8.98
N TRP A 319 11.00 -4.45 -8.28
CA TRP A 319 12.26 -3.74 -8.12
C TRP A 319 13.31 -4.60 -7.41
N TYR A 320 12.95 -5.28 -6.32
CA TYR A 320 13.85 -6.22 -5.63
C TYR A 320 14.38 -7.29 -6.59
N ALA A 321 13.51 -7.90 -7.39
CA ALA A 321 13.90 -8.93 -8.35
C ALA A 321 14.83 -8.41 -9.47
N ARG A 322 14.81 -7.10 -9.76
CA ARG A 322 15.66 -6.46 -10.77
C ARG A 322 17.00 -5.99 -10.21
N GLU A 323 17.00 -5.50 -8.97
CA GLU A 323 18.14 -4.80 -8.38
C GLU A 323 18.99 -5.66 -7.45
N GLN A 324 18.41 -6.73 -6.90
CA GLN A 324 19.11 -7.63 -5.99
C GLN A 324 19.53 -8.93 -6.70
N ASN A 325 20.42 -9.67 -6.06
CA ASN A 325 20.80 -11.02 -6.46
C ASN A 325 20.30 -12.03 -5.42
N PRO A 326 19.97 -13.27 -5.82
CA PRO A 326 19.63 -14.32 -4.87
C PRO A 326 20.73 -14.51 -3.81
N ALA A 327 20.33 -14.57 -2.55
CA ALA A 327 21.21 -14.82 -1.43
C ALA A 327 21.85 -16.21 -1.59
N PRO A 328 23.17 -16.33 -1.33
CA PRO A 328 23.85 -17.60 -1.50
C PRO A 328 23.30 -18.65 -0.54
N LEU A 329 23.31 -19.92 -0.97
CA LEU A 329 23.06 -21.03 -0.07
C LEU A 329 24.25 -21.22 0.89
N PRO A 330 24.00 -21.72 2.12
CA PRO A 330 25.08 -22.19 2.99
C PRO A 330 25.94 -23.25 2.32
N ALA A 331 27.13 -23.48 2.86
CA ALA A 331 28.11 -24.41 2.30
C ALA A 331 27.61 -25.87 2.19
N ASP A 332 26.60 -26.26 2.98
CA ASP A 332 25.98 -27.58 2.93
C ASP A 332 24.91 -27.72 1.83
N GLY A 333 24.65 -26.64 1.08
CA GLY A 333 23.69 -26.60 -0.02
C GLY A 333 22.22 -26.67 0.41
N LYS A 334 21.92 -26.67 1.72
CA LYS A 334 20.56 -26.75 2.22
C LYS A 334 19.95 -25.35 2.32
N ILE A 335 18.70 -25.24 1.89
CA ILE A 335 17.93 -24.01 2.03
C ILE A 335 17.60 -23.80 3.52
N PRO A 336 18.05 -22.70 4.15
CA PRO A 336 17.68 -22.39 5.53
C PRO A 336 16.17 -22.24 5.68
N PHE A 337 15.63 -22.76 6.78
CA PHE A 337 14.22 -22.69 7.12
C PHE A 337 14.08 -22.59 8.63
N ALA A 338 13.18 -21.72 9.09
CA ALA A 338 12.89 -21.57 10.50
C ALA A 338 11.86 -22.64 10.95
N PRO A 339 12.25 -23.63 11.77
CA PRO A 339 11.33 -24.66 12.23
C PRO A 339 10.24 -24.06 13.12
N LEU A 340 9.01 -24.56 12.97
CA LEU A 340 7.92 -24.16 13.84
C LEU A 340 8.19 -24.60 15.28
N PRO A 341 7.90 -23.76 16.28
CA PRO A 341 8.00 -24.16 17.67
C PRO A 341 6.98 -25.27 17.96
N LYS A 342 7.33 -26.17 18.89
CA LYS A 342 6.34 -27.12 19.43
C LYS A 342 5.28 -26.29 20.17
N PRO A 343 3.98 -26.48 19.88
CA PRO A 343 2.92 -25.73 20.55
C PRO A 343 3.06 -25.86 22.06
N SER A 344 3.28 -24.74 22.75
CA SER A 344 3.36 -24.72 24.21
C SER A 344 2.39 -23.64 24.71
N PHE A 345 1.26 -24.08 25.26
CA PHE A 345 0.35 -23.22 26.00
C PHE A 345 0.91 -23.02 27.42
N LYS A 346 1.97 -22.23 27.56
CA LYS A 346 2.30 -21.63 28.85
C LYS A 346 1.87 -20.17 28.75
N ARG A 347 0.74 -19.88 29.41
CA ARG A 347 0.24 -18.52 29.58
C ARG A 347 1.20 -17.70 30.43
#